data_AF-A0A7J6BT47-F1
#
_entry.id   AF-A0A7J6BT47-F1
#
_cell.length_a   1.000
_cell.length_b   1.000
_cell.length_c   1.000
_cell.angle_alpha   90.00
_cell.angle_beta   90.00
_cell.angle_gamma   90.00
#
_symmetry.space_group_name_H-M   'P 1'
#
loop_
_entity.id
_entity.type
_entity.pdbx_description
1 polymer ?
#
loop_
_entity_poly.entity_id
_entity_poly.type
_entity_poly.pdbx_seq_one_letter_code
_entity_poly.pdbx_strand_id
1 'polypeptide(L)'
;MSSRGGKKKISKTSRSAKAGVIFPVGRMLRYIKRGLPKYRIGVGAPVYMAAVLEYLTAEILELAGNAARDNKKGRVTPRHILLAIANDEELHQLLRGVTIAAGGVLPNIHPELLSKKRGSKAKLEAVITPPPTKKSKTANKAAVKKLGTKNSLRRRAVMAKSGTDSSTTAGGPADGFTVLSSKSLFLGQKLQVVQADIATIESEAVVHPTNSTFYMGGEVGSALEKIGGKEFAEAVLELRKSNGPLEVAGAAMTSGYGLPAKFIIHCNSPGWGSDKCEEMLDKTVKNCLALADEKKLKSVAFPSIGSGRNGFPKQTAAQLILKAISSYFVTTMSSSIKTVYFVLFDSESIGIYVQEMAKLDAN
;
A
#
# COMPACT_ATOMS: atom_id res chain seq x y z
N MET A 1 14.15 -21.97 65.74
CA MET A 1 13.37 -21.54 64.55
C MET A 1 14.35 -21.16 63.45
N SER A 2 14.56 -22.01 62.44
CA SER A 2 15.51 -21.75 61.34
C SER A 2 14.74 -21.36 60.09
N SER A 3 14.84 -20.08 59.71
CA SER A 3 14.23 -19.52 58.50
C SER A 3 15.02 -19.92 57.26
N ARG A 4 14.72 -21.10 56.69
CA ARG A 4 15.14 -21.46 55.34
C ARG A 4 14.34 -20.64 54.32
N GLY A 5 14.84 -19.45 53.99
CA GLY A 5 14.38 -18.67 52.85
C GLY A 5 14.70 -19.39 51.54
N GLY A 6 13.71 -20.03 50.94
CA GLY A 6 13.81 -20.62 49.61
C GLY A 6 14.04 -19.52 48.57
N LYS A 7 15.24 -19.42 48.01
CA LYS A 7 15.51 -18.57 46.84
C LYS A 7 14.58 -19.00 45.70
N LYS A 8 13.70 -18.10 45.24
CA LYS A 8 12.89 -18.29 44.02
C LYS A 8 13.83 -18.71 42.88
N LYS A 9 13.60 -19.88 42.27
CA LYS A 9 14.31 -20.32 41.06
C LYS A 9 13.98 -19.32 39.94
N ILE A 10 14.93 -18.45 39.61
CA ILE A 10 14.85 -17.58 38.44
C ILE A 10 14.84 -18.48 37.21
N SER A 11 13.73 -18.48 36.47
CA SER A 11 13.62 -19.19 35.19
C SER A 11 14.68 -18.67 34.23
N LYS A 12 15.56 -19.56 33.75
CA LYS A 12 16.55 -19.19 32.74
C LYS A 12 15.83 -18.88 31.43
N THR A 13 15.76 -17.61 31.07
CA THR A 13 15.24 -17.17 29.76
C THR A 13 16.05 -17.79 28.63
N SER A 14 15.35 -18.38 27.66
CA SER A 14 15.98 -19.03 26.51
C SER A 14 16.68 -17.99 25.63
N ARG A 15 17.69 -18.42 24.85
CA ARG A 15 18.38 -17.53 23.91
C ARG A 15 17.44 -16.97 22.84
N SER A 16 16.46 -17.75 22.40
CA SER A 16 15.40 -17.28 21.48
C SER A 16 14.54 -16.20 22.11
N ALA A 17 14.06 -16.42 23.35
CA ALA A 17 13.25 -15.44 24.07
C ALA A 17 14.01 -14.13 24.33
N LYS A 18 15.30 -14.22 24.66
CA LYS A 18 16.17 -13.03 24.81
C LYS A 18 16.41 -12.28 23.50
N ALA A 19 16.43 -13.00 22.37
CA ALA A 19 16.65 -12.42 21.05
C ALA A 19 15.35 -11.97 20.35
N GLY A 20 14.17 -12.22 20.94
CA GLY A 20 12.89 -11.84 20.36
C GLY A 20 12.49 -12.62 19.12
N VAL A 21 13.03 -13.84 18.91
CA VAL A 21 12.71 -14.70 17.76
C VAL A 21 11.96 -15.95 18.19
N ILE A 22 11.01 -16.39 17.39
CA ILE A 22 10.26 -17.65 17.55
C ILE A 22 11.19 -18.84 17.26
N PHE A 23 12.07 -18.73 16.27
CA PHE A 23 12.93 -19.81 15.82
C PHE A 23 13.98 -20.18 16.88
N PRO A 24 14.33 -21.49 17.00
CA PRO A 24 15.17 -21.97 18.10
C PRO A 24 16.66 -21.70 17.86
N VAL A 25 17.16 -20.57 18.37
CA VAL A 25 18.57 -20.12 18.29
C VAL A 25 19.55 -21.20 18.76
N GLY A 26 19.22 -21.92 19.84
CA GLY A 26 20.07 -23.01 20.35
C GLY A 26 20.23 -24.17 19.36
N ARG A 27 19.17 -24.49 18.61
CA ARG A 27 19.17 -25.53 17.57
C ARG A 27 19.96 -25.06 16.36
N MET A 28 19.80 -23.79 15.96
CA MET A 28 20.56 -23.16 14.88
C MET A 28 22.06 -23.23 15.16
N LEU A 29 22.51 -22.88 16.36
CA LEU A 29 23.92 -22.99 16.74
C LEU A 29 24.47 -24.41 16.57
N ARG A 30 23.69 -25.42 16.97
CA ARG A 30 24.09 -26.82 16.83
C ARG A 30 24.23 -27.22 15.35
N TYR A 31 23.33 -26.76 14.48
CA TYR A 31 23.40 -27.03 13.05
C TYR A 31 24.58 -26.30 12.39
N ILE A 32 24.81 -25.03 12.71
CA ILE A 32 25.95 -24.27 12.20
C ILE A 32 27.27 -24.93 12.60
N LYS A 33 27.43 -25.31 13.88
CA LYS A 33 28.64 -26.02 14.34
C LYS A 33 28.86 -27.36 13.64
N ARG A 34 27.79 -28.10 13.34
CA ARG A 34 27.89 -29.37 12.61
C ARG A 34 28.27 -29.17 11.14
N GLY A 35 27.74 -28.13 10.50
CA GLY A 35 28.00 -27.84 9.08
C GLY A 35 29.34 -27.13 8.83
N LEU A 36 29.85 -26.39 9.82
CA LEU A 36 31.06 -25.57 9.70
C LEU A 36 32.07 -25.90 10.83
N PRO A 37 32.56 -27.16 10.92
CA PRO A 37 33.41 -27.59 12.03
C PRO A 37 34.76 -26.88 12.08
N LYS A 38 35.22 -26.33 10.95
CA LYS A 38 36.51 -25.62 10.82
C LYS A 38 36.48 -24.20 11.39
N TYR A 39 35.30 -23.62 11.60
CA TYR A 39 35.16 -22.22 11.99
C TYR A 39 34.70 -22.07 13.44
N ARG A 40 35.28 -21.06 14.13
CA ARG A 40 34.78 -20.65 15.44
C ARG A 40 33.50 -19.82 15.27
N ILE A 41 32.38 -20.35 15.76
CA ILE A 41 31.08 -19.71 15.60
C ILE A 41 30.84 -18.68 16.71
N GLY A 42 30.67 -17.40 16.33
CA GLY A 42 30.32 -16.32 17.23
C GLY A 42 28.92 -16.46 17.83
N VAL A 43 28.66 -15.83 18.98
CA VAL A 43 27.38 -15.95 19.70
C VAL A 43 26.20 -15.33 18.95
N GLY A 44 26.44 -14.35 18.07
CA GLY A 44 25.43 -13.68 17.25
C GLY A 44 25.04 -14.46 15.98
N ALA A 45 25.93 -15.29 15.44
CA ALA A 45 25.67 -16.08 14.23
C ALA A 45 24.37 -16.92 14.28
N PRO A 46 24.09 -17.70 15.35
CA PRO A 46 22.84 -18.46 15.42
C PRO A 46 21.60 -17.59 15.63
N VAL A 47 21.76 -16.37 16.17
CA VAL A 47 20.66 -15.39 16.31
C VAL A 47 20.32 -14.83 14.94
N TYR A 48 21.33 -14.40 14.18
CA TYR A 48 21.17 -13.89 12.82
C TYR A 48 20.52 -14.96 11.91
N MET A 49 21.03 -16.18 11.92
CA MET A 49 20.45 -17.27 11.13
C MET A 49 19.01 -17.60 11.52
N ALA A 50 18.67 -17.53 12.82
CA ALA A 50 17.29 -17.73 13.26
C ALA A 50 16.38 -16.61 12.75
N ALA A 51 16.81 -15.35 12.85
CA ALA A 51 16.06 -14.19 12.39
C ALA A 51 15.82 -14.22 10.88
N VAL A 52 16.84 -14.53 10.07
CA VAL A 52 16.71 -14.63 8.61
C VAL A 52 15.75 -15.75 8.20
N LEU A 53 15.87 -16.93 8.81
CA LEU A 53 14.94 -18.02 8.51
C LEU A 53 13.51 -17.72 8.94
N GLU A 54 13.34 -17.05 10.07
CA GLU A 54 12.03 -16.63 10.56
C GLU A 54 11.38 -15.62 9.62
N TYR A 55 12.15 -14.62 9.15
CA TYR A 55 11.71 -13.65 8.15
C TYR A 55 11.27 -14.33 6.85
N LEU A 56 12.13 -15.18 6.27
CA LEU A 56 11.79 -15.89 5.02
C LEU A 56 10.58 -16.82 5.18
N THR A 57 10.45 -17.48 6.35
CA THR A 57 9.30 -18.36 6.60
C THR A 57 8.02 -17.56 6.76
N ALA A 58 8.08 -16.40 7.43
CA ALA A 58 6.93 -15.52 7.60
C ALA A 58 6.41 -15.04 6.24
N GLU A 59 7.30 -14.59 5.36
CA GLU A 59 6.97 -14.12 4.01
C GLU A 59 6.27 -15.21 3.17
N ILE A 60 6.88 -16.41 3.11
CA ILE A 60 6.29 -17.55 2.39
C ILE A 60 4.91 -17.91 2.96
N LEU A 61 4.75 -17.89 4.28
CA LEU A 61 3.48 -18.24 4.92
C LEU A 61 2.40 -17.18 4.72
N GLU A 62 2.75 -15.90 4.67
CA GLU A 62 1.83 -14.81 4.38
C GLU A 62 1.28 -14.92 2.96
N LEU A 63 2.17 -15.04 1.97
CA LEU A 63 1.80 -15.21 0.56
C LEU A 63 1.01 -16.51 0.34
N ALA A 64 1.42 -17.62 0.97
CA ALA A 64 0.68 -18.88 0.89
C ALA A 64 -0.68 -18.79 1.59
N GLY A 65 -0.79 -17.99 2.65
CA GLY A 65 -2.04 -17.67 3.33
C GLY A 65 -3.00 -16.90 2.41
N ASN A 66 -2.50 -15.92 1.66
CA ASN A 66 -3.25 -15.20 0.63
C ASN A 66 -3.77 -16.16 -0.44
N ALA A 67 -2.87 -16.97 -1.02
CA ALA A 67 -3.25 -17.96 -2.03
C ALA A 67 -4.28 -18.98 -1.52
N ALA A 68 -4.21 -19.37 -0.24
CA ALA A 68 -5.21 -20.24 0.37
C ALA A 68 -6.59 -19.56 0.50
N ARG A 69 -6.61 -18.28 0.92
CA ARG A 69 -7.83 -17.47 1.01
C ARG A 69 -8.49 -17.27 -0.35
N ASP A 70 -7.71 -16.98 -1.38
CA ASP A 70 -8.21 -16.81 -2.75
C ASP A 70 -8.84 -18.09 -3.29
N ASN A 71 -8.25 -19.24 -2.95
CA ASN A 71 -8.80 -20.56 -3.24
C ASN A 71 -9.95 -20.98 -2.30
N LYS A 72 -10.41 -20.09 -1.42
CA LYS A 72 -11.48 -20.32 -0.43
C LYS A 72 -11.19 -21.53 0.47
N LYS A 73 -9.92 -21.70 0.86
CA LYS A 73 -9.47 -22.74 1.80
C LYS A 73 -8.97 -22.11 3.09
N GLY A 74 -9.43 -22.62 4.23
CA GLY A 74 -8.95 -22.22 5.56
C GLY A 74 -7.63 -22.88 5.99
N ARG A 75 -7.02 -23.70 5.13
CA ARG A 75 -5.77 -24.43 5.41
C ARG A 75 -4.78 -24.20 4.28
N VAL A 76 -3.56 -23.80 4.65
CA VAL A 76 -2.42 -23.74 3.73
C VAL A 76 -2.02 -25.16 3.34
N THR A 77 -1.85 -25.40 2.04
CA THR A 77 -1.44 -26.69 1.48
C THR A 77 -0.16 -26.49 0.65
N PRO A 78 0.59 -27.55 0.30
CA PRO A 78 1.79 -27.40 -0.54
C PRO A 78 1.52 -26.69 -1.87
N ARG A 79 0.30 -26.82 -2.42
CA ARG A 79 -0.16 -26.05 -3.58
C ARG A 79 -0.10 -24.54 -3.36
N HIS A 80 -0.57 -24.08 -2.21
CA HIS A 80 -0.57 -22.64 -1.89
C HIS A 80 0.84 -22.11 -1.71
N ILE A 81 1.74 -22.92 -1.15
CA ILE A 81 3.17 -22.59 -1.01
C ILE A 81 3.83 -22.49 -2.40
N LEU A 82 3.54 -23.43 -3.31
CA LEU A 82 4.04 -23.35 -4.68
C LEU A 82 3.52 -22.11 -5.41
N LEU A 83 2.21 -21.82 -5.33
CA LEU A 83 1.63 -20.64 -5.97
C LEU A 83 2.22 -19.34 -5.40
N ALA A 84 2.45 -19.28 -4.08
CA ALA A 84 3.08 -18.15 -3.44
C ALA A 84 4.50 -17.93 -3.96
N ILE A 85 5.35 -18.97 -3.90
CA ILE A 85 6.75 -18.88 -4.34
C ILE A 85 6.85 -18.61 -5.84
N ALA A 86 6.01 -19.23 -6.66
CA ALA A 86 6.14 -19.14 -8.11
C ALA A 86 5.54 -17.86 -8.71
N ASN A 87 4.68 -17.15 -7.98
CA ASN A 87 4.17 -15.83 -8.37
C ASN A 87 5.00 -14.68 -7.78
N ASP A 88 5.99 -14.99 -6.94
CA ASP A 88 6.89 -14.03 -6.33
C ASP A 88 8.28 -14.15 -6.97
N GLU A 89 8.80 -13.08 -7.56
CA GLU A 89 10.03 -13.15 -8.37
C GLU A 89 11.26 -13.49 -7.53
N GLU A 90 11.37 -12.90 -6.33
CA GLU A 90 12.51 -13.10 -5.44
C GLU A 90 12.53 -14.51 -4.83
N LEU A 91 11.38 -14.99 -4.33
CA LEU A 91 11.25 -16.33 -3.80
C LEU A 91 11.37 -17.38 -4.90
N HIS A 92 10.82 -17.13 -6.09
CA HIS A 92 11.00 -18.00 -7.24
C HIS A 92 12.46 -18.11 -7.62
N GLN A 93 13.19 -16.99 -7.60
CA GLN A 93 14.62 -16.96 -7.88
C GLN A 93 15.43 -17.68 -6.80
N LEU A 94 15.16 -17.39 -5.53
CA LEU A 94 15.82 -17.98 -4.37
C LEU A 94 15.61 -19.51 -4.33
N LEU A 95 14.42 -19.97 -4.73
CA LEU A 95 14.00 -21.37 -4.67
C LEU A 95 13.90 -22.03 -6.05
N ARG A 96 14.56 -21.47 -7.09
CA ARG A 96 14.46 -21.93 -8.49
C ARG A 96 14.73 -23.43 -8.68
N GLY A 97 15.62 -23.99 -7.87
CA GLY A 97 15.99 -25.42 -7.90
C GLY A 97 15.24 -26.31 -6.91
N VAL A 98 14.26 -25.79 -6.18
CA VAL A 98 13.57 -26.51 -5.11
C VAL A 98 12.26 -27.09 -5.64
N THR A 99 12.08 -28.40 -5.48
CA THR A 99 10.81 -29.08 -5.79
C THR A 99 9.92 -29.13 -4.56
N ILE A 100 8.72 -28.56 -4.65
CA ILE A 100 7.72 -28.62 -3.59
C ILE A 100 6.81 -29.82 -3.82
N ALA A 101 7.01 -30.87 -3.03
CA ALA A 101 6.19 -32.07 -3.10
C ALA A 101 4.70 -31.75 -2.91
N ALA A 102 3.84 -32.34 -3.74
CA ALA A 102 2.39 -32.09 -3.79
C ALA A 102 1.98 -30.62 -4.10
N GLY A 103 2.90 -29.79 -4.62
CA GLY A 103 2.61 -28.43 -5.06
C GLY A 103 1.86 -28.35 -6.41
N GLY A 104 1.98 -29.36 -7.26
CA GLY A 104 1.46 -29.33 -8.64
C GLY A 104 2.29 -28.41 -9.55
N VAL A 105 1.68 -27.88 -10.61
CA VAL A 105 2.32 -26.96 -11.58
C VAL A 105 1.56 -25.63 -11.69
N LEU A 106 2.23 -24.53 -12.01
CA LEU A 106 1.53 -23.27 -12.24
C LEU A 106 0.48 -23.45 -13.36
N PRO A 107 -0.74 -22.89 -13.21
CA PRO A 107 -1.72 -22.92 -14.28
C PRO A 107 -1.16 -22.20 -15.52
N ASN A 108 -1.03 -22.93 -16.63
CA ASN A 108 -0.64 -22.38 -17.91
C ASN A 108 -1.54 -23.01 -18.99
N ILE A 109 -2.20 -22.19 -19.79
CA ILE A 109 -3.02 -22.63 -20.92
C ILE A 109 -2.25 -22.28 -22.19
N HIS A 110 -1.89 -23.31 -22.97
CA HIS A 110 -1.20 -23.11 -24.24
C HIS A 110 -2.06 -22.20 -25.15
N PRO A 111 -1.49 -21.18 -25.82
CA PRO A 111 -2.26 -20.21 -26.62
C PRO A 111 -3.19 -20.86 -27.67
N GLU A 112 -2.82 -22.02 -28.17
CA GLU A 112 -3.52 -22.84 -29.15
C GLU A 112 -4.81 -23.45 -28.59
N LEU A 113 -4.88 -23.63 -27.27
CA LEU A 113 -6.06 -24.11 -26.55
C LEU A 113 -7.03 -22.98 -26.21
N LEU A 114 -6.64 -21.72 -26.42
CA LEU A 114 -7.55 -20.58 -26.31
C LEU A 114 -8.43 -20.54 -27.56
N SER A 115 -9.74 -20.60 -27.38
CA SER A 115 -10.69 -20.55 -28.50
C SER A 115 -10.51 -19.26 -29.30
N LYS A 116 -10.04 -19.36 -30.56
CA LYS A 116 -10.01 -18.21 -31.48
C LYS A 116 -11.43 -17.79 -31.83
N LYS A 117 -11.94 -16.75 -31.19
CA LYS A 117 -13.21 -16.12 -31.58
C LYS A 117 -13.03 -15.49 -32.96
N ARG A 118 -13.80 -15.93 -33.96
CA ARG A 118 -13.82 -15.32 -35.31
C ARG A 118 -14.21 -13.84 -35.18
N GLY A 119 -13.33 -12.93 -35.61
CA GLY A 119 -13.69 -11.52 -35.89
C GLY A 119 -13.08 -10.43 -35.01
N SER A 120 -12.23 -10.72 -34.03
CA SER A 120 -11.52 -9.68 -33.25
C SER A 120 -10.01 -9.84 -33.38
N LYS A 121 -9.31 -8.80 -33.85
CA LYS A 121 -7.84 -8.72 -33.73
C LYS A 121 -7.49 -8.79 -32.23
N ALA A 122 -7.03 -9.94 -31.78
CA ALA A 122 -6.66 -10.17 -30.38
C ALA A 122 -5.27 -9.57 -30.12
N LYS A 123 -5.21 -8.55 -29.26
CA LYS A 123 -4.02 -8.26 -28.47
C LYS A 123 -3.88 -9.39 -27.43
N LEU A 124 -2.68 -9.94 -27.31
CA LEU A 124 -2.31 -10.91 -26.30
C LEU A 124 -2.22 -10.23 -24.93
N GLU A 125 -3.22 -10.43 -24.09
CA GLU A 125 -3.07 -10.31 -22.64
C GLU A 125 -3.49 -11.64 -22.01
N ALA A 126 -2.59 -12.20 -21.19
CA ALA A 126 -2.87 -13.38 -20.39
C ALA A 126 -3.93 -13.03 -19.34
N VAL A 127 -5.17 -13.41 -19.60
CA VAL A 127 -6.31 -13.23 -18.70
C VAL A 127 -6.10 -14.09 -17.46
N ILE A 128 -5.74 -13.48 -16.33
CA ILE A 128 -5.87 -14.08 -15.00
C ILE A 128 -7.08 -13.41 -14.33
N THR A 129 -8.07 -14.27 -14.02
CA THR A 129 -9.37 -14.07 -13.35
C THR A 129 -10.59 -13.74 -14.24
N PRO A 130 -11.71 -14.50 -14.09
CA PRO A 130 -12.96 -14.20 -14.77
C PRO A 130 -13.78 -13.11 -14.03
N PRO A 131 -14.59 -12.30 -14.74
CA PRO A 131 -15.39 -11.23 -14.15
C PRO A 131 -16.61 -11.76 -13.35
N PRO A 132 -17.16 -10.97 -12.40
CA PRO A 132 -18.30 -11.39 -11.60
C PRO A 132 -19.59 -11.39 -12.43
N THR A 133 -20.30 -12.52 -12.46
CA THR A 133 -21.55 -12.68 -13.19
C THR A 133 -22.69 -11.91 -12.51
N LYS A 134 -23.28 -10.96 -13.24
CA LYS A 134 -24.59 -10.35 -12.98
C LYS A 134 -25.67 -11.44 -12.86
N LYS A 135 -26.47 -11.41 -11.80
CA LYS A 135 -27.66 -12.26 -11.64
C LYS A 135 -28.71 -11.89 -12.69
N SER A 136 -28.97 -12.79 -13.64
CA SER A 136 -30.16 -12.78 -14.48
C SER A 136 -31.23 -13.72 -13.90
N LYS A 137 -32.44 -13.18 -13.82
CA LYS A 137 -33.68 -13.86 -13.44
C LYS A 137 -34.03 -14.93 -14.50
N THR A 138 -34.48 -16.09 -14.06
CA THR A 138 -35.35 -16.97 -14.87
C THR A 138 -36.58 -17.35 -14.06
N ALA A 139 -37.72 -17.11 -14.68
CA ALA A 139 -39.04 -17.56 -14.26
C ALA A 139 -39.35 -18.89 -14.97
N ASN A 140 -39.92 -19.86 -14.25
CA ASN A 140 -41.28 -20.35 -14.52
C ASN A 140 -41.75 -21.41 -13.50
N LYS A 141 -42.96 -21.15 -12.97
CA LYS A 141 -44.13 -22.02 -12.69
C LYS A 141 -43.89 -23.52 -12.41
N ALA A 142 -44.53 -24.18 -11.44
CA ALA A 142 -45.85 -24.00 -10.85
C ALA A 142 -45.99 -24.78 -9.52
N ALA A 143 -46.82 -24.30 -8.59
CA ALA A 143 -47.86 -25.10 -7.92
C ALA A 143 -48.71 -24.20 -7.00
N VAL A 144 -50.02 -24.28 -7.19
CA VAL A 144 -51.07 -23.51 -6.52
C VAL A 144 -51.42 -24.15 -5.18
N LYS A 145 -51.54 -23.33 -4.13
CA LYS A 145 -52.67 -23.41 -3.18
C LYS A 145 -52.82 -22.12 -2.34
N LYS A 146 -54.00 -21.52 -2.50
CA LYS A 146 -54.78 -20.62 -1.61
C LYS A 146 -54.43 -20.76 -0.12
N LEU A 147 -54.48 -19.75 0.74
CA LEU A 147 -55.61 -18.83 1.03
C LEU A 147 -55.12 -17.78 2.06
N GLY A 148 -55.68 -16.57 2.10
CA GLY A 148 -55.74 -15.78 3.35
C GLY A 148 -55.31 -14.32 3.30
N THR A 149 -56.29 -13.45 3.06
CA THR A 149 -56.31 -12.00 3.23
C THR A 149 -56.05 -11.56 4.68
N LYS A 150 -55.31 -10.46 4.90
CA LYS A 150 -55.74 -9.29 5.72
C LYS A 150 -54.70 -8.16 5.78
N ASN A 151 -55.21 -6.95 5.56
CA ASN A 151 -54.61 -5.65 5.86
C ASN A 151 -54.28 -5.47 7.36
N SER A 152 -53.23 -4.71 7.68
CA SER A 152 -53.36 -3.54 8.57
C SER A 152 -52.08 -2.71 8.69
N LEU A 153 -52.19 -1.43 8.34
CA LEU A 153 -51.38 -0.33 8.86
C LEU A 153 -51.60 -0.17 10.37
N ARG A 154 -50.54 0.07 11.16
CA ARG A 154 -50.36 1.26 12.04
C ARG A 154 -49.23 1.14 13.08
N ARG A 155 -48.42 2.21 13.09
CA ARG A 155 -47.89 3.02 14.22
C ARG A 155 -46.93 2.42 15.28
N ARG A 156 -45.72 3.02 15.28
CA ARG A 156 -45.00 3.69 16.41
C ARG A 156 -45.28 3.18 17.83
N ALA A 157 -44.23 2.73 18.53
CA ALA A 157 -43.70 3.43 19.72
C ALA A 157 -42.36 2.83 20.22
N VAL A 158 -41.54 3.78 20.68
CA VAL A 158 -40.29 3.75 21.45
C VAL A 158 -40.32 2.84 22.69
N MET A 159 -39.23 2.10 22.97
CA MET A 159 -38.52 2.15 24.27
C MET A 159 -37.25 1.29 24.29
N ALA A 160 -36.26 1.81 25.01
CA ALA A 160 -34.89 1.35 25.16
C ALA A 160 -34.73 0.19 26.17
N LYS A 161 -33.73 -0.68 25.95
CA LYS A 161 -32.62 -0.93 26.90
C LYS A 161 -31.62 -1.98 26.38
N SER A 162 -30.34 -1.56 26.44
CA SER A 162 -29.13 -2.29 26.84
C SER A 162 -28.95 -3.77 26.46
N GLY A 163 -27.90 -4.04 25.68
CA GLY A 163 -27.24 -5.33 25.56
C GLY A 163 -25.94 -5.18 24.76
N THR A 164 -24.82 -5.17 25.48
CA THR A 164 -23.44 -5.16 25.01
C THR A 164 -23.11 -6.34 24.12
N ASP A 165 -22.47 -6.10 22.97
CA ASP A 165 -21.28 -6.85 22.52
C ASP A 165 -20.54 -6.06 21.43
N SER A 166 -19.30 -5.73 21.74
CA SER A 166 -18.44 -4.78 21.04
C SER A 166 -17.70 -5.45 19.88
N SER A 167 -18.20 -5.24 18.65
CA SER A 167 -17.42 -5.37 17.43
C SER A 167 -16.91 -3.99 16.99
N THR A 168 -15.65 -3.68 17.25
CA THR A 168 -15.04 -2.43 16.75
C THR A 168 -14.16 -2.73 15.54
N THR A 169 -14.77 -2.68 14.37
CA THR A 169 -14.12 -2.29 13.12
C THR A 169 -13.53 -0.88 13.30
N ALA A 170 -12.20 -0.73 13.28
CA ALA A 170 -11.56 0.58 13.24
C ALA A 170 -11.66 1.13 11.80
N GLY A 171 -12.33 2.28 11.68
CA GLY A 171 -12.85 2.84 10.43
C GLY A 171 -11.81 3.37 9.45
N GLY A 172 -12.13 3.23 8.17
CA GLY A 172 -11.59 4.07 7.09
C GLY A 172 -12.33 5.41 7.04
N PRO A 173 -11.82 6.40 6.29
CA PRO A 173 -12.52 7.65 6.06
C PRO A 173 -13.88 7.36 5.39
N ALA A 174 -14.91 8.03 5.87
CA ALA A 174 -16.26 7.95 5.34
C ALA A 174 -16.36 8.77 4.03
N ASP A 175 -17.10 8.23 3.06
CA ASP A 175 -17.70 8.87 1.88
C ASP A 175 -16.94 10.01 1.17
N GLY A 176 -16.30 9.69 0.03
CA GLY A 176 -15.95 10.71 -0.97
C GLY A 176 -15.22 10.20 -2.22
N PHE A 177 -14.48 9.10 -2.12
CA PHE A 177 -13.67 8.61 -3.23
C PHE A 177 -13.45 7.10 -3.20
N THR A 178 -13.25 6.48 -4.38
CA THR A 178 -13.02 5.04 -4.51
C THR A 178 -11.52 4.75 -4.52
N VAL A 179 -11.07 3.97 -3.54
CA VAL A 179 -9.71 3.39 -3.54
C VAL A 179 -9.68 2.26 -4.56
N LEU A 180 -8.83 2.40 -5.58
CA LEU A 180 -8.70 1.45 -6.68
C LEU A 180 -7.66 0.37 -6.39
N SER A 181 -6.58 0.73 -5.69
CA SER A 181 -5.54 -0.18 -5.26
C SER A 181 -4.93 0.32 -3.95
N SER A 182 -4.50 -0.61 -3.11
CA SER A 182 -3.81 -0.29 -1.86
C SER A 182 -2.64 -1.23 -1.64
N LYS A 183 -1.52 -0.68 -1.21
CA LYS A 183 -0.32 -1.40 -0.81
C LYS A 183 0.07 -0.95 0.59
N SER A 184 0.35 -1.89 1.48
CA SER A 184 0.95 -1.56 2.78
C SER A 184 2.46 -1.79 2.67
N LEU A 185 3.25 -0.80 3.01
CA LEU A 185 4.70 -0.93 3.16
C LEU A 185 5.02 -1.65 4.48
N PHE A 186 6.20 -2.27 4.56
CA PHE A 186 6.64 -3.04 5.73
C PHE A 186 6.58 -2.27 7.06
N LEU A 187 6.88 -0.96 7.04
CA LEU A 187 6.85 -0.09 8.23
C LEU A 187 5.44 0.41 8.60
N GLY A 188 4.40 -0.08 7.90
CA GLY A 188 2.99 0.13 8.22
C GLY A 188 2.32 1.30 7.49
N GLN A 189 3.03 2.03 6.63
CA GLN A 189 2.44 3.06 5.78
C GLN A 189 1.59 2.43 4.67
N LYS A 190 0.46 3.04 4.37
CA LYS A 190 -0.43 2.61 3.28
C LYS A 190 -0.30 3.55 2.10
N LEU A 191 0.04 3.00 0.95
CA LEU A 191 -0.05 3.65 -0.35
C LEU A 191 -1.40 3.31 -0.98
N GLN A 192 -2.12 4.29 -1.48
CA GLN A 192 -3.46 4.09 -2.05
C GLN A 192 -3.63 4.83 -3.36
N VAL A 193 -3.97 4.12 -4.44
CA VAL A 193 -4.38 4.74 -5.70
C VAL A 193 -5.86 5.06 -5.61
N VAL A 194 -6.21 6.32 -5.88
CA VAL A 194 -7.56 6.85 -5.79
C VAL A 194 -7.90 7.56 -7.08
N GLN A 195 -9.12 7.33 -7.58
CA GLN A 195 -9.69 8.14 -8.66
C GLN A 195 -10.66 9.16 -8.07
N ALA A 196 -10.26 10.42 -8.05
CA ALA A 196 -11.03 11.54 -7.50
C ALA A 196 -10.51 12.89 -7.98
N ASP A 197 -11.22 13.97 -7.65
CA ASP A 197 -10.70 15.33 -7.70
C ASP A 197 -9.81 15.59 -6.47
N ILE A 198 -8.55 15.94 -6.71
CA ILE A 198 -7.56 16.16 -5.65
C ILE A 198 -7.92 17.31 -4.71
N ALA A 199 -8.73 18.28 -5.16
CA ALA A 199 -9.17 19.38 -4.31
C ALA A 199 -10.24 18.94 -3.29
N THR A 200 -10.86 17.77 -3.48
CA THR A 200 -11.92 17.23 -2.59
C THR A 200 -11.45 16.10 -1.68
N ILE A 201 -10.20 15.66 -1.80
CA ILE A 201 -9.71 14.52 -1.02
C ILE A 201 -9.55 14.87 0.46
N GLU A 202 -10.06 14.00 1.33
CA GLU A 202 -9.87 14.10 2.78
C GLU A 202 -8.48 13.57 3.18
N SER A 203 -7.44 14.37 2.93
CA SER A 203 -6.09 14.15 3.43
C SER A 203 -5.59 15.35 4.21
N GLU A 204 -4.66 15.17 5.15
CA GLU A 204 -4.19 16.30 5.96
C GLU A 204 -3.31 17.27 5.16
N ALA A 205 -2.57 16.76 4.16
CA ALA A 205 -1.91 17.59 3.15
C ALA A 205 -2.27 17.15 1.72
N VAL A 206 -2.27 18.13 0.80
CA VAL A 206 -2.34 17.91 -0.65
C VAL A 206 -1.11 18.52 -1.30
N VAL A 207 -0.46 17.79 -2.20
CA VAL A 207 0.69 18.28 -2.96
C VAL A 207 0.22 18.99 -4.21
N HIS A 208 0.75 20.19 -4.44
CA HIS A 208 0.50 21.02 -5.62
C HIS A 208 1.79 21.21 -6.42
N PRO A 209 1.97 20.49 -7.54
CA PRO A 209 3.06 20.72 -8.47
C PRO A 209 2.89 22.07 -9.17
N THR A 210 3.88 22.94 -8.99
CA THR A 210 3.95 24.31 -9.50
C THR A 210 5.33 24.56 -10.13
N ASN A 211 5.60 25.81 -10.51
CA ASN A 211 6.91 26.33 -10.89
C ASN A 211 7.48 27.28 -9.82
N SER A 212 8.58 27.95 -10.16
CA SER A 212 9.28 28.91 -9.28
C SER A 212 8.45 30.11 -8.82
N THR A 213 7.30 30.39 -9.45
CA THR A 213 6.45 31.55 -9.14
C THR A 213 5.12 31.18 -8.48
N PHE A 214 4.96 29.94 -8.00
CA PHE A 214 3.72 29.46 -7.39
C PHE A 214 2.50 29.57 -8.33
N TYR A 215 2.71 29.32 -9.62
CA TYR A 215 1.67 29.38 -10.63
C TYR A 215 0.52 28.39 -10.36
N MET A 216 -0.72 28.91 -10.36
CA MET A 216 -1.94 28.15 -10.05
C MET A 216 -2.72 27.65 -11.28
N GLY A 217 -2.46 28.14 -12.49
CA GLY A 217 -3.28 27.80 -13.68
C GLY A 217 -3.04 26.41 -14.29
N GLY A 218 -2.49 25.45 -13.54
CA GLY A 218 -2.43 24.04 -13.94
C GLY A 218 -3.68 23.28 -13.51
N GLU A 219 -3.83 22.01 -13.89
CA GLU A 219 -5.01 21.19 -13.53
C GLU A 219 -5.23 21.13 -12.01
N VAL A 220 -4.18 20.80 -11.26
CA VAL A 220 -4.22 20.74 -9.79
C VAL A 220 -4.43 22.13 -9.19
N GLY A 221 -3.64 23.12 -9.63
CA GLY A 221 -3.74 24.46 -9.07
C GLY A 221 -5.11 25.11 -9.32
N SER A 222 -5.71 24.89 -10.50
CA SER A 222 -7.03 25.44 -10.84
C SER A 222 -8.12 24.77 -10.05
N ALA A 223 -8.02 23.45 -9.79
CA ALA A 223 -8.94 22.74 -8.91
C ALA A 223 -8.86 23.26 -7.46
N LEU A 224 -7.64 23.46 -6.95
CA LEU A 224 -7.42 24.00 -5.60
C LEU A 224 -7.91 25.45 -5.46
N GLU A 225 -7.61 26.32 -6.43
CA GLU A 225 -8.05 27.72 -6.43
C GLU A 225 -9.58 27.85 -6.54
N LYS A 226 -10.21 26.97 -7.32
CA LYS A 226 -11.67 26.93 -7.46
C LYS A 226 -12.38 26.62 -6.14
N ILE A 227 -11.83 25.71 -5.33
CA ILE A 227 -12.44 25.32 -4.04
C ILE A 227 -11.99 26.25 -2.92
N GLY A 228 -10.69 26.54 -2.82
CA GLY A 228 -10.13 27.38 -1.76
C GLY A 228 -10.45 28.87 -1.90
N GLY A 229 -10.86 29.31 -3.11
CA GLY A 229 -11.32 30.66 -3.36
C GLY A 229 -10.25 31.74 -3.14
N LYS A 230 -10.71 32.96 -2.82
CA LYS A 230 -9.84 34.13 -2.69
C LYS A 230 -8.84 34.02 -1.55
N GLU A 231 -9.25 33.46 -0.40
CA GLU A 231 -8.38 33.32 0.77
C GLU A 231 -7.16 32.44 0.47
N PHE A 232 -7.38 31.33 -0.24
CA PHE A 232 -6.29 30.47 -0.67
C PHE A 232 -5.37 31.17 -1.68
N ALA A 233 -5.93 31.88 -2.67
CA ALA A 233 -5.14 32.63 -3.64
C ALA A 233 -4.27 33.72 -2.98
N GLU A 234 -4.83 34.45 -2.01
CA GLU A 234 -4.10 35.46 -1.23
C GLU A 234 -2.96 34.83 -0.41
N ALA A 235 -3.21 33.69 0.23
CA ALA A 235 -2.18 32.96 0.98
C ALA A 235 -1.01 32.50 0.08
N VAL A 236 -1.30 32.05 -1.14
CA VAL A 236 -0.24 31.68 -2.11
C VAL A 236 0.55 32.91 -2.57
N LEU A 237 -0.11 34.06 -2.76
CA LEU A 237 0.57 35.31 -3.08
C LEU A 237 1.47 35.80 -1.94
N GLU A 238 1.04 35.66 -0.69
CA GLU A 238 1.86 35.95 0.49
C GLU A 238 3.03 35.00 0.64
N LEU A 239 2.82 33.70 0.39
CA LEU A 239 3.90 32.71 0.36
C LEU A 239 4.93 33.07 -0.70
N ARG A 240 4.50 33.45 -1.90
CA ARG A 240 5.41 33.89 -2.96
C ARG A 240 6.25 35.11 -2.56
N LYS A 241 5.68 36.06 -1.82
CA LYS A 241 6.40 37.25 -1.33
C LYS A 241 7.39 36.92 -0.22
N SER A 242 7.02 36.04 0.71
CA SER A 242 7.84 35.70 1.88
C SER A 242 8.93 34.67 1.57
N ASN A 243 8.62 33.63 0.78
CA ASN A 243 9.56 32.60 0.38
C ASN A 243 10.49 33.06 -0.75
N GLY A 244 10.02 33.96 -1.62
CA GLY A 244 10.69 34.25 -2.89
C GLY A 244 10.53 33.09 -3.89
N PRO A 245 11.31 33.09 -4.99
CA PRO A 245 11.21 32.07 -6.03
C PRO A 245 11.49 30.67 -5.49
N LEU A 246 10.62 29.71 -5.80
CA LEU A 246 10.80 28.32 -5.39
C LEU A 246 11.87 27.64 -6.25
N GLU A 247 12.96 27.18 -5.64
CA GLU A 247 14.03 26.48 -6.35
C GLU A 247 13.55 25.14 -6.94
N VAL A 248 14.28 24.61 -7.93
CA VAL A 248 13.97 23.29 -8.49
C VAL A 248 14.17 22.22 -7.42
N ALA A 249 13.23 21.29 -7.33
CA ALA A 249 13.05 20.33 -6.25
C ALA A 249 12.71 20.94 -4.88
N GLY A 250 12.50 22.25 -4.81
CA GLY A 250 12.02 22.93 -3.60
C GLY A 250 10.56 22.61 -3.31
N ALA A 251 10.20 22.65 -2.03
CA ALA A 251 8.82 22.57 -1.56
C ALA A 251 8.57 23.66 -0.50
N ALA A 252 7.36 24.20 -0.49
CA ALA A 252 6.89 25.19 0.49
C ALA A 252 5.41 24.92 0.80
N MET A 253 4.89 25.47 1.89
CA MET A 253 3.58 25.07 2.39
C MET A 253 2.71 26.26 2.79
N THR A 254 1.42 26.20 2.44
CA THR A 254 0.37 27.09 2.96
C THR A 254 -0.64 26.28 3.77
N SER A 255 -1.48 26.96 4.54
CA SER A 255 -2.70 26.33 5.06
C SER A 255 -3.69 26.05 3.92
N GLY A 256 -4.55 25.05 4.08
CA GLY A 256 -5.58 24.67 3.11
C GLY A 256 -6.87 25.47 3.28
N TYR A 257 -6.79 26.78 3.14
CA TYR A 257 -7.94 27.70 3.23
C TYR A 257 -9.09 27.25 2.33
N GLY A 258 -10.28 27.02 2.92
CA GLY A 258 -11.47 26.55 2.19
C GLY A 258 -11.41 25.12 1.64
N LEU A 259 -10.28 24.42 1.81
CA LEU A 259 -10.07 23.06 1.31
C LEU A 259 -10.29 22.03 2.44
N PRO A 260 -10.69 20.79 2.12
CA PRO A 260 -10.76 19.71 3.11
C PRO A 260 -9.39 19.40 3.74
N ALA A 261 -8.32 19.64 2.98
CA ALA A 261 -6.95 19.46 3.44
C ALA A 261 -6.51 20.57 4.39
N LYS A 262 -5.75 20.21 5.44
CA LYS A 262 -5.25 21.19 6.42
C LYS A 262 -4.13 22.05 5.83
N PHE A 263 -3.32 21.48 4.95
CA PHE A 263 -2.16 22.13 4.34
C PHE A 263 -2.04 21.81 2.85
N ILE A 264 -1.49 22.75 2.09
CA ILE A 264 -1.12 22.56 0.69
C ILE A 264 0.40 22.67 0.57
N ILE A 265 1.03 21.63 0.03
CA ILE A 265 2.48 21.55 -0.18
C ILE A 265 2.76 21.85 -1.64
N HIS A 266 3.21 23.07 -1.91
CA HIS A 266 3.62 23.54 -3.23
C HIS A 266 5.02 23.02 -3.54
N CYS A 267 5.23 22.37 -4.67
CA CYS A 267 6.55 21.88 -5.06
C CYS A 267 6.91 22.24 -6.50
N ASN A 268 8.18 22.56 -6.73
CA ASN A 268 8.70 22.89 -8.06
C ASN A 268 9.48 21.70 -8.62
N SER A 269 8.77 20.81 -9.32
CA SER A 269 9.36 19.64 -9.98
C SER A 269 10.35 20.07 -11.07
N PRO A 270 11.43 19.31 -11.33
CA PRO A 270 12.29 19.54 -12.49
C PRO A 270 11.52 19.32 -13.80
N GLY A 271 12.09 19.81 -14.91
CA GLY A 271 11.64 19.51 -16.26
C GLY A 271 12.31 18.24 -16.81
N TRP A 272 11.59 17.46 -17.60
CA TRP A 272 12.15 16.29 -18.26
C TRP A 272 13.25 16.68 -19.26
N GLY A 273 14.36 15.95 -19.24
CA GLY A 273 15.54 16.23 -20.06
C GLY A 273 16.48 17.30 -19.49
N SER A 274 16.16 17.91 -18.34
CA SER A 274 17.13 18.73 -17.61
C SER A 274 18.22 17.86 -16.99
N ASP A 275 19.37 18.46 -16.67
CA ASP A 275 20.43 17.74 -15.97
C ASP A 275 19.91 17.14 -14.65
N LYS A 276 20.22 15.86 -14.43
CA LYS A 276 19.80 15.08 -13.25
C LYS A 276 18.30 15.17 -12.91
N CYS A 277 17.43 15.31 -13.91
CA CYS A 277 15.99 15.51 -13.69
C CYS A 277 15.35 14.38 -12.84
N GLU A 278 15.81 13.13 -12.97
CA GLU A 278 15.32 12.01 -12.17
C GLU A 278 15.67 12.14 -10.68
N GLU A 279 16.93 12.50 -10.37
CA GLU A 279 17.39 12.75 -8.99
C GLU A 279 16.67 13.94 -8.36
N MET A 280 16.43 14.99 -9.15
CA MET A 280 15.70 16.17 -8.71
C MET A 280 14.22 15.86 -8.45
N LEU A 281 13.59 14.95 -9.21
CA LEU A 281 12.22 14.52 -8.95
C LEU A 281 12.13 13.70 -7.67
N ASP A 282 13.08 12.78 -7.44
CA ASP A 282 13.20 12.04 -6.17
C ASP A 282 13.34 13.00 -4.98
N LYS A 283 14.22 14.00 -5.09
CA LYS A 283 14.40 15.05 -4.07
C LYS A 283 13.12 15.86 -3.85
N THR A 284 12.39 16.20 -4.91
CA THR A 284 11.12 16.95 -4.82
C THR A 284 10.12 16.21 -3.93
N VAL A 285 9.95 14.91 -4.18
CA VAL A 285 9.02 14.06 -3.43
C VAL A 285 9.43 13.93 -1.97
N LYS A 286 10.73 13.73 -1.70
CA LYS A 286 11.27 13.67 -0.33
C LYS A 286 11.07 14.98 0.43
N ASN A 287 11.26 16.12 -0.21
CA ASN A 287 11.01 17.43 0.38
C ASN A 287 9.52 17.63 0.73
N CYS A 288 8.60 17.16 -0.12
CA CYS A 288 7.17 17.18 0.22
C CYS A 288 6.85 16.33 1.45
N LEU A 289 7.41 15.12 1.55
CA LEU A 289 7.20 14.25 2.71
C LEU A 289 7.81 14.85 3.99
N ALA A 290 8.99 15.47 3.90
CA ALA A 290 9.64 16.15 5.01
C ALA A 290 8.77 17.27 5.60
N LEU A 291 8.20 18.14 4.76
CA LEU A 291 7.29 19.20 5.23
C LEU A 291 6.02 18.64 5.90
N ALA A 292 5.49 17.54 5.38
CA ALA A 292 4.35 16.86 6.01
C ALA A 292 4.73 16.30 7.39
N ASP A 293 5.91 15.71 7.54
CA ASP A 293 6.39 15.18 8.81
C ASP A 293 6.73 16.29 9.83
N GLU A 294 7.25 17.44 9.39
CA GLU A 294 7.47 18.61 10.26
C GLU A 294 6.17 19.08 10.93
N LYS A 295 5.04 18.99 10.22
CA LYS A 295 3.70 19.29 10.75
C LYS A 295 3.02 18.08 11.40
N LYS A 296 3.71 16.95 11.50
CA LYS A 296 3.23 15.68 12.09
C LYS A 296 1.94 15.17 11.42
N LEU A 297 1.85 15.32 10.10
CA LEU A 297 0.67 14.93 9.35
C LEU A 297 0.62 13.42 9.15
N LYS A 298 -0.58 12.85 9.28
CA LYS A 298 -0.84 11.41 9.13
C LYS A 298 -1.16 11.01 7.71
N SER A 299 -1.56 11.94 6.85
CA SER A 299 -1.88 11.64 5.46
C SER A 299 -1.51 12.75 4.49
N VAL A 300 -1.07 12.35 3.30
CA VAL A 300 -0.67 13.25 2.22
C VAL A 300 -1.18 12.72 0.88
N ALA A 301 -1.73 13.59 0.04
CA ALA A 301 -2.20 13.26 -1.30
C ALA A 301 -1.26 13.83 -2.37
N PHE A 302 -0.79 12.96 -3.25
CA PHE A 302 0.06 13.28 -4.40
C PHE A 302 -0.76 13.18 -5.70
N PRO A 303 -0.72 14.21 -6.58
CA PRO A 303 -1.11 14.06 -7.98
C PRO A 303 0.01 13.38 -8.78
N SER A 304 -0.17 13.20 -10.09
CA SER A 304 0.91 12.75 -10.97
C SER A 304 1.96 13.86 -11.18
N ILE A 305 2.94 13.94 -10.28
CA ILE A 305 4.02 14.94 -10.37
C ILE A 305 4.92 14.64 -11.58
N GLY A 306 5.34 15.68 -12.30
CA GLY A 306 6.29 15.57 -13.40
C GLY A 306 5.68 15.17 -14.75
N SER A 307 4.72 14.23 -14.78
CA SER A 307 4.23 13.61 -16.02
C SER A 307 3.27 14.42 -16.88
N GLY A 308 2.85 15.60 -16.40
CA GLY A 308 2.04 16.56 -17.15
C GLY A 308 2.92 17.68 -17.71
N ARG A 309 2.79 18.88 -17.12
CA ARG A 309 3.43 20.11 -17.59
C ARG A 309 4.96 20.02 -17.75
N ASN A 310 5.61 19.18 -16.95
CA ASN A 310 7.07 19.06 -16.94
C ASN A 310 7.59 17.94 -17.86
N GLY A 311 6.70 17.20 -18.54
CA GLY A 311 7.05 16.33 -19.66
C GLY A 311 7.68 14.98 -19.30
N PHE A 312 7.68 14.55 -18.04
CA PHE A 312 8.17 13.20 -17.71
C PHE A 312 7.26 12.14 -18.35
N PRO A 313 7.80 11.04 -18.88
CA PRO A 313 6.98 9.88 -19.20
C PRO A 313 6.22 9.41 -17.95
N LYS A 314 4.91 9.15 -18.06
CA LYS A 314 4.05 8.75 -16.93
C LYS A 314 4.64 7.58 -16.12
N GLN A 315 5.18 6.59 -16.82
CA GLN A 315 5.82 5.42 -16.20
C GLN A 315 7.07 5.81 -15.40
N THR A 316 7.98 6.57 -15.99
CA THR A 316 9.19 7.05 -15.33
C THR A 316 8.88 7.90 -14.10
N ALA A 317 7.91 8.82 -14.21
CA ALA A 317 7.48 9.64 -13.08
C ALA A 317 6.93 8.79 -11.93
N ALA A 318 6.01 7.86 -12.23
CA ALA A 318 5.42 6.97 -11.21
C ALA A 318 6.50 6.12 -10.52
N GLN A 319 7.42 5.54 -11.28
CA GLN A 319 8.52 4.73 -10.75
C GLN A 319 9.41 5.56 -9.81
N LEU A 320 9.81 6.76 -10.20
CA LEU A 320 10.65 7.65 -9.39
C LEU A 320 9.93 8.11 -8.11
N ILE A 321 8.66 8.49 -8.22
CA ILE A 321 7.85 8.93 -7.07
C ILE A 321 7.69 7.80 -6.05
N LEU A 322 7.34 6.60 -6.51
CA LEU A 322 7.16 5.43 -5.64
C LEU A 322 8.49 5.02 -4.98
N LYS A 323 9.59 5.01 -5.75
CA LYS A 323 10.93 4.77 -5.23
C LYS A 323 11.32 5.79 -4.16
N ALA A 324 11.05 7.07 -4.41
CA ALA A 324 11.35 8.15 -3.47
C ALA A 324 10.56 8.01 -2.16
N ILE A 325 9.27 7.69 -2.23
CA ILE A 325 8.41 7.46 -1.06
C ILE A 325 8.88 6.25 -0.26
N SER A 326 9.17 5.13 -0.92
CA SER A 326 9.69 3.93 -0.25
C SER A 326 11.03 4.22 0.44
N SER A 327 11.98 4.82 -0.29
CA SER A 327 13.28 5.24 0.24
C SER A 327 13.14 6.20 1.43
N TYR A 328 12.19 7.14 1.37
CA TYR A 328 11.95 8.08 2.45
C TYR A 328 11.50 7.38 3.73
N PHE A 329 10.51 6.47 3.67
CA PHE A 329 10.03 5.78 4.87
C PHE A 329 11.05 4.81 5.46
N VAL A 330 11.88 4.18 4.63
CA VAL A 330 13.00 3.34 5.10
C VAL A 330 14.12 4.18 5.74
N THR A 331 14.26 5.45 5.36
CA THR A 331 15.28 6.34 5.96
C THR A 331 14.74 7.07 7.21
N THR A 332 13.45 7.42 7.20
CA THR A 332 12.80 8.26 8.22
C THR A 332 11.90 7.41 9.13
N MET A 333 12.52 6.66 10.04
CA MET A 333 11.83 5.71 10.95
C MET A 333 10.82 6.38 11.90
N SER A 334 10.94 7.69 12.13
CA SER A 334 10.06 8.49 13.00
C SER A 334 8.91 9.16 12.25
N SER A 335 8.67 8.81 10.98
CA SER A 335 7.63 9.44 10.17
C SER A 335 6.24 9.29 10.81
N SER A 336 5.54 10.41 10.87
CA SER A 336 4.17 10.55 11.34
C SER A 336 3.14 10.11 10.29
N ILE A 337 3.54 10.13 9.01
CA ILE A 337 2.69 9.80 7.88
C ILE A 337 2.32 8.31 7.92
N LYS A 338 1.02 8.02 7.79
CA LYS A 338 0.45 6.67 7.77
C LYS A 338 -0.20 6.32 6.44
N THR A 339 -0.72 7.31 5.71
CA THR A 339 -1.35 7.08 4.41
C THR A 339 -0.85 8.06 3.37
N VAL A 340 -0.45 7.55 2.21
CA VAL A 340 -0.14 8.34 1.02
C VAL A 340 -1.15 7.99 -0.07
N TYR A 341 -1.85 9.00 -0.57
CA TYR A 341 -2.80 8.84 -1.67
C TYR A 341 -2.15 9.27 -2.99
N PHE A 342 -2.35 8.49 -4.05
CA PHE A 342 -2.08 8.87 -5.43
C PHE A 342 -3.40 9.19 -6.09
N VAL A 343 -3.71 10.49 -6.25
CA VAL A 343 -4.98 10.96 -6.78
C VAL A 343 -4.82 11.19 -8.27
N LEU A 344 -5.46 10.32 -9.06
CA LEU A 344 -5.28 10.25 -10.51
C LEU A 344 -6.64 10.33 -11.19
N PHE A 345 -6.72 10.98 -12.34
CA PHE A 345 -7.98 11.15 -13.06
C PHE A 345 -8.14 10.15 -14.21
N ASP A 346 -7.07 9.90 -14.98
CA ASP A 346 -7.10 9.09 -16.18
C ASP A 346 -6.72 7.62 -15.94
N SER A 347 -7.35 6.73 -16.71
CA SER A 347 -7.15 5.28 -16.58
C SER A 347 -5.73 4.82 -16.91
N GLU A 348 -5.00 5.54 -17.76
CA GLU A 348 -3.62 5.20 -18.12
C GLU A 348 -2.69 5.44 -16.92
N SER A 349 -2.73 6.63 -16.31
CA SER A 349 -1.95 6.93 -15.11
C SER A 349 -2.31 5.98 -13.97
N ILE A 350 -3.60 5.68 -13.78
CA ILE A 350 -4.05 4.70 -12.78
C ILE A 350 -3.41 3.33 -13.05
N GLY A 351 -3.47 2.83 -14.28
CA GLY A 351 -2.87 1.54 -14.65
C GLY A 351 -1.38 1.50 -14.38
N ILE A 352 -0.66 2.58 -14.71
CA ILE A 352 0.78 2.72 -14.46
C ILE A 352 1.08 2.70 -12.96
N TYR A 353 0.40 3.52 -12.15
CA TYR A 353 0.64 3.55 -10.71
C TYR A 353 0.31 2.22 -10.03
N VAL A 354 -0.75 1.53 -10.46
CA VAL A 354 -1.08 0.19 -9.97
C VAL A 354 0.03 -0.81 -10.32
N GLN A 355 0.55 -0.77 -11.55
CA GLN A 355 1.65 -1.64 -11.98
C GLN A 355 2.95 -1.35 -11.24
N GLU A 356 3.35 -0.09 -11.10
CA GLU A 356 4.59 0.28 -10.41
C GLU A 356 4.48 0.05 -8.88
N MET A 357 3.31 0.27 -8.27
CA MET A 357 3.09 -0.06 -6.85
C MET A 357 3.20 -1.55 -6.57
N ALA A 358 2.83 -2.41 -7.53
CA ALA A 358 2.99 -3.86 -7.37
C ALA A 358 4.47 -4.28 -7.25
N LYS A 359 5.41 -3.48 -7.79
CA LYS A 359 6.86 -3.75 -7.78
C LYS A 359 7.59 -3.26 -6.53
N LEU A 360 6.95 -2.49 -5.64
CA LEU A 360 7.62 -1.88 -4.49
C LEU A 360 8.13 -2.88 -3.44
N ASP A 361 7.68 -4.13 -3.48
CA ASP A 361 8.15 -5.20 -2.61
C ASP A 361 9.18 -6.13 -3.29
N ALA A 362 9.58 -5.81 -4.53
CA ALA A 362 10.43 -6.66 -5.37
C ALA A 362 11.85 -6.08 -5.60
N ASN A 363 12.31 -5.15 -4.75
CA ASN A 363 13.62 -4.49 -4.85
C ASN A 363 14.33 -4.30 -3.51
#